data_AF-A0A935JE19-F1
#
_entry.id   AF-A0A935JE19-F1
#
_cell.length_a   1.000
_cell.length_b   1.000
_cell.length_c   1.000
_cell.angle_alpha   90.00
_cell.angle_beta   90.00
_cell.angle_gamma   90.00
#
_symmetry.space_group_name_H-M   'P 1'
#
loop_
_entity.id
_entity.type
_entity.pdbx_description
1 polymer ?
#
loop_
_entity_poly.entity_id
_entity_poly.type
_entity_poly.pdbx_seq_one_letter_code
_entity_poly.pdbx_strand_id
1 'polypeptide(L)'
;MRKTLPRGEDIYTSDVFEILFGYEVTRSKRYPSPLALFQIEMDPIALNADLLAAAPAVFTAALNSHLRSVDIPSTYGKSFRVLPSSMNTALALSARD
;
A
#
# COMPACT_ATOMS: atom_id res chain seq x y z
N MET A 1 -14.02 15.56 21.77
CA MET A 1 -13.81 15.68 20.31
C MET A 1 -12.76 14.67 19.89
N ARG A 2 -13.13 13.61 19.16
CA ARG A 2 -12.14 12.77 18.47
C ARG A 2 -11.60 13.58 17.30
N LYS A 3 -10.33 13.97 17.34
CA LYS A 3 -9.63 14.52 16.17
C LYS A 3 -9.55 13.38 15.15
N THR A 4 -10.44 13.39 14.16
CA THR A 4 -10.23 12.63 12.93
C THR A 4 -9.00 13.24 12.25
N LEU A 5 -7.88 12.52 12.28
CA LEU A 5 -6.72 12.84 11.45
C LEU A 5 -7.20 12.95 9.99
N PRO A 6 -6.73 13.94 9.24
CA PRO A 6 -7.08 14.06 7.83
C PRO A 6 -6.57 12.79 7.12
N ARG A 7 -7.49 12.03 6.50
CA ARG A 7 -7.26 10.76 5.76
C ARG A 7 -6.28 10.88 4.56
N GLY A 8 -5.59 12.00 4.41
CA GLY A 8 -4.70 12.31 3.30
C GLY A 8 -3.25 11.87 3.51
N GLU A 9 -2.84 11.51 4.73
CA GLU A 9 -1.43 11.20 5.07
C GLU A 9 -1.21 9.76 5.55
N ASP A 10 -2.17 8.85 5.33
CA ASP A 10 -2.09 7.46 5.80
C ASP A 10 -1.18 6.60 4.88
N ILE A 11 0.02 7.09 4.53
CA ILE A 11 1.04 6.33 3.82
C ILE A 11 2.35 6.38 4.60
N TYR A 12 2.91 5.21 4.88
CA TYR A 12 4.17 5.10 5.60
C TYR A 12 5.37 5.51 4.74
N THR A 13 6.36 6.12 5.39
CA THR A 13 7.69 6.27 4.78
C THR A 13 8.31 4.89 4.54
N SER A 14 9.29 4.81 3.63
CA SER A 14 10.00 3.56 3.35
C SER A 14 10.61 2.95 4.61
N ASP A 15 11.17 3.75 5.52
CA ASP A 15 11.79 3.25 6.76
C ASP A 15 10.77 2.58 7.69
N VAL A 16 9.61 3.20 7.87
CA VAL A 16 8.54 2.63 8.70
C VAL A 16 7.98 1.36 8.05
N PHE A 17 7.87 1.34 6.73
CA PHE A 17 7.43 0.16 5.99
C PHE A 17 8.35 -1.04 6.20
N GLU A 18 9.67 -0.86 6.13
CA GLU A 18 10.62 -1.97 6.34
C GLU A 18 10.50 -2.59 7.74
N ILE A 19 10.25 -1.78 8.77
CA ILE A 19 10.01 -2.26 10.14
C ILE A 19 8.74 -3.12 10.18
N LEU A 20 7.64 -2.63 9.61
CA LEU A 20 6.35 -3.33 9.60
C LEU A 20 6.40 -4.60 8.74
N PHE A 21 7.09 -4.55 7.60
CA PHE A 21 7.31 -5.70 6.72
C PHE A 21 8.11 -6.79 7.43
N GLY A 22 9.21 -6.43 8.11
CA GLY A 22 10.00 -7.37 8.91
C GLY A 22 9.19 -8.06 10.02
N TYR A 23 8.29 -7.31 10.66
CA TYR A 23 7.36 -7.86 11.63
C TYR A 23 6.42 -8.90 11.00
N GLU A 24 5.75 -8.60 9.87
CA GLU A 24 4.84 -9.54 9.21
C GLU A 24 5.57 -10.78 8.66
N VAL A 25 6.79 -10.62 8.14
CA VAL A 25 7.64 -11.76 7.74
C VAL A 25 7.97 -12.65 8.94
N THR A 26 8.25 -12.07 10.09
CA THR A 26 8.54 -12.83 11.32
C THR A 26 7.28 -13.53 11.83
N ARG A 27 6.14 -12.84 11.82
CA ARG A 27 4.84 -13.35 12.23
C ARG A 27 4.38 -14.52 11.36
N SER A 28 4.54 -14.42 10.03
CA SER A 28 4.13 -15.47 9.08
C SER A 28 4.93 -16.76 9.22
N LYS A 29 6.20 -16.68 9.67
CA LYS A 29 6.99 -17.88 10.01
C LYS A 29 6.44 -18.62 11.23
N ARG A 30 5.91 -17.88 12.22
CA ARG A 30 5.33 -18.45 13.46
C ARG A 30 3.88 -18.92 13.26
N TYR A 31 3.12 -18.18 12.47
CA TYR A 31 1.73 -18.47 12.13
C TYR A 31 1.63 -18.50 10.60
N PRO A 32 1.81 -19.68 9.97
CA PRO A 32 1.88 -19.81 8.51
C PRO A 32 0.71 -19.14 7.81
N SER A 33 1.00 -18.02 7.17
CA SER A 33 0.07 -17.27 6.33
C SER A 33 0.80 -16.71 5.12
N PRO A 34 0.23 -16.82 3.91
CA PRO A 34 0.84 -16.25 2.72
C PRO A 34 0.93 -14.72 2.84
N LEU A 35 2.09 -14.17 2.52
CA LEU A 35 2.31 -12.73 2.39
C LEU A 35 2.32 -12.34 0.92
N ALA A 36 1.75 -11.18 0.63
CA ALA A 36 1.80 -10.57 -0.69
C ALA A 36 2.40 -9.16 -0.58
N LEU A 37 3.03 -8.72 -1.66
CA LEU A 37 3.52 -7.35 -1.78
C LEU A 37 3.05 -6.83 -3.14
N PHE A 38 2.28 -5.76 -3.14
CA PHE A 38 1.94 -5.05 -4.36
C PHE A 38 2.91 -3.90 -4.55
N GLN A 39 3.45 -3.79 -5.77
CA GLN A 39 4.23 -2.65 -6.22
C GLN A 39 3.45 -1.96 -7.34
N ILE A 40 3.13 -0.69 -7.14
CA ILE A 40 2.26 0.09 -8.03
C ILE A 40 3.07 1.28 -8.52
N GLU A 41 3.41 1.28 -9.80
CA GLU A 41 4.12 2.39 -10.43
C GLU A 41 3.13 3.48 -10.85
N MET A 42 3.49 4.74 -10.63
CA MET A 42 2.74 5.87 -11.15
C MET A 42 3.31 6.31 -12.49
N ASP A 43 2.47 6.36 -13.52
CA ASP A 43 2.79 6.97 -14.81
C ASP A 43 1.76 8.05 -15.17
N PRO A 44 1.78 9.21 -14.48
CA PRO A 44 0.78 10.24 -14.67
C PRO A 44 1.01 11.01 -15.99
N ILE A 45 -0.06 11.17 -16.77
CA ILE A 45 -0.09 12.03 -17.95
C ILE A 45 -1.01 13.22 -17.63
N ALA A 46 -0.47 14.44 -17.73
CA ALA A 46 -1.22 15.66 -17.45
C ALA A 46 -0.95 16.74 -18.50
N LEU A 47 -1.94 17.59 -18.75
CA LEU A 47 -1.87 18.68 -19.72
C LEU A 47 -0.98 19.85 -19.27
N ASN A 48 -0.71 19.97 -17.97
CA ASN A 48 0.17 21.01 -17.41
C ASN A 48 0.99 20.47 -16.23
N ALA A 49 2.04 21.22 -15.87
CA ALA A 49 2.99 20.83 -14.83
C ALA A 49 2.39 20.82 -13.41
N ASP A 50 1.46 21.72 -13.12
CA ASP A 50 0.84 21.82 -11.80
C ASP A 50 -0.01 20.58 -11.47
N LEU A 51 -0.77 20.08 -12.45
CA LEU A 51 -1.53 18.84 -12.33
C LEU A 51 -0.61 17.62 -12.21
N LEU A 52 0.52 17.63 -12.93
CA LEU A 52 1.52 16.57 -12.81
C LEU A 52 2.14 16.54 -11.40
N ALA A 53 2.43 17.72 -10.82
CA ALA A 53 2.94 17.86 -9.47
C ALA A 53 1.93 17.41 -8.40
N ALA A 54 0.63 17.56 -8.67
CA ALA A 54 -0.44 17.09 -7.79
C ALA A 54 -0.71 15.58 -7.89
N ALA A 55 -0.21 14.89 -8.92
CA ALA A 55 -0.50 13.48 -9.18
C ALA A 55 -0.23 12.57 -7.97
N PRO A 56 0.90 12.65 -7.25
CA PRO A 56 1.16 11.78 -6.10
C PRO A 56 0.07 11.86 -5.02
N ALA A 57 -0.49 13.06 -4.77
CA ALA A 57 -1.56 13.25 -3.80
C ALA A 57 -2.88 12.62 -4.28
N VAL A 58 -3.19 12.74 -5.58
CA VAL A 58 -4.37 12.12 -6.20
C VAL A 58 -4.29 10.59 -6.13
N PHE A 59 -3.14 10.02 -6.52
CA PHE A 59 -2.92 8.58 -6.43
C PHE A 59 -2.96 8.07 -4.99
N THR A 60 -2.38 8.81 -4.04
CA THR A 60 -2.44 8.48 -2.61
C THR A 60 -3.89 8.42 -2.11
N ALA A 61 -4.69 9.44 -2.43
CA ALA A 61 -6.09 9.48 -2.05
C ALA A 61 -6.90 8.32 -2.68
N ALA A 62 -6.64 8.02 -3.95
CA ALA A 62 -7.28 6.90 -4.65
C ALA A 62 -6.84 5.54 -4.08
N LEU A 63 -5.57 5.38 -3.72
CA LEU A 63 -5.06 4.15 -3.10
C LEU A 63 -5.73 3.92 -1.75
N ASN A 64 -5.71 4.93 -0.87
CA ASN A 64 -6.27 4.84 0.48
C ASN A 64 -7.79 4.62 0.50
N SER A 65 -8.52 4.99 -0.55
CA SER A 65 -9.96 4.71 -0.63
C SER A 65 -10.29 3.25 -0.94
N HIS A 66 -9.34 2.49 -1.50
CA HIS A 66 -9.51 1.07 -1.85
C HIS A 66 -8.82 0.12 -0.87
N LEU A 67 -7.87 0.60 -0.08
CA LEU A 67 -7.19 -0.20 0.93
C LEU A 67 -8.05 -0.40 2.18
N ARG A 68 -7.90 -1.58 2.81
CA ARG A 68 -8.47 -1.81 4.13
C ARG A 68 -7.62 -1.07 5.16
N SER A 69 -8.22 -0.71 6.29
CA SER A 69 -7.51 -0.02 7.38
C SER A 69 -6.34 -0.81 8.00
N VAL A 70 -6.24 -2.10 7.66
CA VAL A 70 -5.19 -3.02 8.14
C VAL A 70 -4.12 -3.29 7.09
N ASP A 71 -4.30 -2.81 5.85
CA ASP A 71 -3.27 -2.91 4.83
C ASP A 71 -2.22 -1.81 5.08
N ILE A 72 -0.97 -2.07 4.72
CA ILE A 72 0.18 -1.21 5.05
C ILE A 72 0.71 -0.60 3.75
N PRO A 73 0.26 0.61 3.35
CA PRO A 73 0.78 1.33 2.20
C PRO A 73 2.06 2.11 2.52
N SER A 74 2.95 2.25 1.55
CA SER A 74 4.16 3.06 1.62
C SER A 74 4.51 3.68 0.27
N THR A 75 5.16 4.84 0.31
CA THR A 75 5.84 5.42 -0.87
C THR A 75 7.25 4.86 -1.02
N TYR A 76 7.63 4.60 -2.27
CA TYR A 76 8.97 4.20 -2.66
C TYR A 76 9.35 4.88 -3.98
N GLY A 77 10.10 5.99 -3.89
CA GLY A 77 10.40 6.82 -5.06
C GLY A 77 9.12 7.35 -5.73
N LYS A 78 8.90 6.97 -6.99
CA LYS A 78 7.68 7.29 -7.78
C LYS A 78 6.63 6.18 -7.79
N SER A 79 6.74 5.23 -6.85
CA SER A 79 5.84 4.08 -6.76
C SER A 79 5.26 3.95 -5.35
N PHE A 80 4.22 3.14 -5.23
CA PHE A 80 3.68 2.69 -3.96
C PHE A 80 3.99 1.22 -3.74
N ARG A 81 4.23 0.87 -2.47
CA ARG A 81 4.27 -0.51 -1.98
C ARG A 81 3.09 -0.72 -1.05
N VAL A 82 2.38 -1.83 -1.20
CA VAL A 82 1.28 -2.18 -0.31
C VAL A 82 1.49 -3.61 0.18
N LEU A 83 1.53 -3.76 1.50
CA LEU A 83 1.54 -5.05 2.18
C LEU A 83 0.13 -5.33 2.73
N PRO A 84 -0.64 -6.25 2.13
CA PRO A 84 -1.93 -6.63 2.66
C PRO A 84 -1.76 -7.49 3.91
N SER A 85 -2.48 -7.19 5.00
CA SER A 85 -2.37 -7.92 6.28
C SER A 85 -2.91 -9.35 6.24
N SER A 86 -3.75 -9.65 5.25
CA SER A 86 -4.24 -11.01 4.98
C SER A 86 -4.53 -11.15 3.49
N MET A 87 -3.96 -12.19 2.90
CA MET A 87 -4.32 -12.66 1.58
C MET A 87 -5.14 -13.94 1.74
N ASN A 88 -6.40 -13.90 1.33
CA ASN A 88 -7.19 -15.12 1.24
C ASN A 88 -6.87 -15.75 -0.13
N THR A 89 -6.07 -16.81 -0.14
CA THR A 89 -5.50 -17.43 -1.36
C THR A 89 -6.52 -18.21 -2.19
N ALA A 90 -7.83 -17.99 -2.03
CA ALA A 90 -8.84 -18.57 -2.92
C ALA A 90 -8.57 -18.25 -4.41
N LEU A 91 -7.89 -17.14 -4.71
CA LEU A 91 -7.43 -16.76 -6.06
C LEU A 91 -6.05 -17.33 -6.46
N ALA A 92 -5.24 -17.83 -5.52
CA ALA A 92 -3.93 -18.41 -5.84
C ALA A 92 -4.02 -19.88 -6.28
N LEU A 93 -5.15 -20.55 -5.99
CA LEU A 93 -5.43 -21.92 -6.40
C LEU A 93 -6.12 -21.99 -7.79
N SER A 94 -6.82 -20.94 -8.24
CA SER A 94 -7.50 -20.92 -9.54
C SER A 94 -6.59 -20.59 -10.73
N ALA A 95 -5.32 -20.26 -10.49
CA ALA A 95 -4.31 -20.03 -11.52
C ALA A 95 -3.41 -21.28 -11.74
N ARG A 96 -3.82 -22.42 -11.21
CA ARG A 96 -3.13 -23.72 -11.33
C ARG A 96 -3.93 -24.77 -12.11
N ASP A 97 -5.08 -24.39 -12.67
CA ASP A 97 -5.87 -25.22 -13.59
C ASP A 97 -5.84 -24.63 -15.01
#